data_AF-A0A2K2U035-F1
#
_entry.id   AF-A0A2K2U035-F1
#
_cell.length_a   1.000
_cell.length_b   1.000
_cell.length_c   1.000
_cell.angle_alpha   90.00
_cell.angle_beta   90.00
_cell.angle_gamma   90.00
#
_symmetry.space_group_name_H-M   'P 1'
#
loop_
_entity.id
_entity.type
_entity.pdbx_description
1 polymer ?
#
loop_
_entity_poly.entity_id
_entity_poly.type
_entity_poly.pdbx_seq_one_letter_code
_entity_poly.pdbx_strand_id
1 'polypeptide(L)'
;MSKLQLIYIPKVAGEPSEFKIIRSLKNCMEYYKGKNNILSSPGYMGRMTSVNTFVTKFKEIVPPGDRVYIGYFKGLTGKMNPSGSTDIIDEFYLELLSTRKFKKLSITIADKPDHRKMMFFFGINEDASFDFKSETLSLLTKDRFLNSITVNAVLVGSSNQSKTTYYGGASGHADKGETDILMYVNDGSRVPRFTDGTVIFEAVLGLSDPPHEYLKEMLRDFLSRSLS
;
A
#
# COMPACT_ATOMS: atom_id res chain seq x y z
N MET A 1 -23.70 -6.58 -8.12
CA MET A 1 -22.60 -7.56 -8.22
C MET A 1 -21.30 -6.77 -8.17
N SER A 2 -20.36 -7.17 -7.30
CA SER A 2 -19.07 -6.48 -7.21
C SER A 2 -18.24 -6.72 -8.46
N LYS A 3 -17.46 -5.73 -8.87
CA LYS A 3 -16.65 -5.76 -10.07
C LYS A 3 -15.21 -5.38 -9.77
N LEU A 4 -14.27 -6.05 -10.41
CA LEU A 4 -12.87 -5.63 -10.37
C LEU A 4 -12.67 -4.50 -11.38
N GLN A 5 -12.23 -3.34 -10.89
CA GLN A 5 -11.89 -2.18 -11.71
C GLN A 5 -10.41 -1.85 -11.55
N LEU A 6 -9.80 -1.41 -12.65
CA LEU A 6 -8.39 -1.09 -12.73
C LEU A 6 -8.23 0.37 -13.13
N ILE A 7 -7.30 1.05 -12.48
CA ILE A 7 -6.93 2.42 -12.80
C ILE A 7 -5.50 2.42 -13.28
N TYR A 8 -5.32 2.87 -14.51
CA TYR A 8 -4.00 3.10 -15.06
C TYR A 8 -3.46 4.46 -14.58
N ILE A 9 -2.31 4.43 -13.92
CA ILE A 9 -1.69 5.61 -13.31
C ILE A 9 -0.32 5.82 -13.99
N PRO A 10 -0.30 6.48 -15.16
CA PRO A 10 0.95 6.86 -15.79
C PRO A 10 1.54 8.05 -15.03
N LYS A 11 2.87 8.09 -14.99
CA LYS A 11 3.63 9.27 -14.63
C LYS A 11 4.67 9.53 -15.71
N VAL A 12 4.62 10.69 -16.34
CA VAL A 12 5.57 11.07 -17.39
C VAL A 12 6.73 11.84 -16.75
N ALA A 13 7.96 11.63 -17.22
CA ALA A 13 9.10 12.42 -16.76
C ALA A 13 8.85 13.92 -16.97
N GLY A 14 9.12 14.74 -15.95
CA GLY A 14 8.84 16.18 -15.97
C GLY A 14 7.38 16.57 -15.68
N GLU A 15 6.47 15.63 -15.41
CA GLU A 15 5.09 15.96 -15.01
C GLU A 15 5.07 16.74 -13.68
N PRO A 16 4.30 17.85 -13.57
CA PRO A 16 4.24 18.69 -12.36
C PRO A 16 3.54 18.01 -11.18
N SER A 17 3.79 18.50 -9.96
CA SER A 17 3.38 17.88 -8.70
C SER A 17 1.87 17.97 -8.43
N GLU A 18 1.11 17.07 -9.03
CA GLU A 18 -0.19 16.62 -8.55
C GLU A 18 -0.38 15.14 -8.92
N PHE A 19 0.58 14.31 -8.50
CA PHE A 19 0.67 12.95 -9.03
C PHE A 19 -0.60 12.14 -8.78
N LYS A 20 -1.11 11.58 -9.88
CA LYS A 20 -2.31 10.74 -9.94
C LYS A 20 -2.27 9.58 -8.95
N ILE A 21 -1.08 9.07 -8.61
CA ILE A 21 -0.91 8.00 -7.62
C ILE A 21 -1.46 8.39 -6.25
N ILE A 22 -1.05 9.52 -5.68
CA ILE A 22 -1.50 9.96 -4.35
C ILE A 22 -3.00 10.26 -4.34
N ARG A 23 -3.51 10.87 -5.42
CA ARG A 23 -4.94 11.12 -5.59
C ARG A 23 -5.73 9.81 -5.62
N SER A 24 -5.25 8.83 -6.38
CA SER A 24 -5.87 7.50 -6.47
C SER A 24 -5.87 6.78 -5.13
N LEU A 25 -4.79 6.89 -4.35
CA LEU A 25 -4.73 6.32 -3.00
C LEU A 25 -5.69 7.04 -2.02
N LYS A 26 -5.74 8.37 -2.05
CA LYS A 26 -6.71 9.17 -1.26
C LYS A 26 -8.15 8.74 -1.58
N ASN A 27 -8.48 8.62 -2.86
CA ASN A 27 -9.80 8.21 -3.31
C ASN A 27 -10.13 6.77 -2.90
N CYS A 28 -9.16 5.87 -2.99
CA CYS A 28 -9.31 4.48 -2.53
C CYS A 28 -9.57 4.42 -1.02
N MET A 29 -8.81 5.16 -0.22
CA MET A 29 -9.00 5.21 1.22
C MET A 29 -10.35 5.80 1.63
N GLU A 30 -10.82 6.84 0.93
CA GLU A 30 -12.14 7.43 1.18
C GLU A 30 -13.30 6.53 0.72
N TYR A 31 -13.12 5.81 -0.41
CA TYR A 31 -14.12 4.87 -0.91
C TYR A 31 -14.48 3.82 0.16
N TYR A 32 -13.47 3.25 0.82
CA TYR A 32 -13.63 2.29 1.92
C TYR A 32 -13.35 2.91 3.31
N LYS A 33 -13.74 4.16 3.53
CA LYS A 33 -13.52 4.87 4.80
C LYS A 33 -13.94 4.03 6.01
N GLY A 34 -13.09 4.01 7.04
CA GLY A 34 -13.26 3.20 8.26
C GLY A 34 -13.03 1.70 8.07
N LYS A 35 -12.81 1.23 6.84
CA LYS A 35 -12.66 -0.20 6.48
C LYS A 35 -11.38 -0.50 5.72
N ASN A 36 -10.38 0.39 5.75
CA ASN A 36 -9.11 0.19 5.07
C ASN A 36 -7.92 0.23 6.02
N ASN A 37 -7.08 -0.78 5.89
CA ASN A 37 -5.75 -0.95 6.48
C ASN A 37 -4.76 -1.27 5.36
N ILE A 38 -3.46 -1.19 5.65
CA ILE A 38 -2.42 -1.19 4.61
C ILE A 38 -1.37 -2.26 4.87
N LEU A 39 -1.04 -3.06 3.85
CA LEU A 39 0.23 -3.79 3.76
C LEU A 39 1.03 -3.22 2.59
N SER A 40 2.32 -2.95 2.80
CA SER A 40 3.10 -2.17 1.85
C SER A 40 4.49 -2.74 1.60
N SER A 41 4.83 -2.99 0.33
CA SER A 41 6.17 -3.31 -0.14
C SER A 41 6.70 -2.15 -0.99
N PRO A 42 7.77 -1.45 -0.55
CA PRO A 42 8.21 -0.21 -1.19
C PRO A 42 9.19 -0.40 -2.36
N GLY A 43 9.69 -1.62 -2.61
CA GLY A 43 10.81 -1.89 -3.52
C GLY A 43 12.16 -1.42 -2.95
N TYR A 44 12.32 -0.12 -2.76
CA TYR A 44 13.40 0.52 -2.02
C TYR A 44 12.84 1.42 -0.92
N MET A 45 13.48 1.43 0.24
CA MET A 45 13.22 2.43 1.27
C MET A 45 14.17 3.62 1.08
N GLY A 46 13.64 4.83 1.21
CA GLY A 46 14.41 6.07 1.13
C GLY A 46 15.31 6.30 2.35
N ARG A 47 16.22 7.26 2.26
CA ARG A 47 17.04 7.73 3.40
C ARG A 47 16.23 8.61 4.35
N MET A 48 16.66 8.76 5.60
CA MET A 48 15.89 9.38 6.68
C MET A 48 15.20 10.72 6.37
N THR A 49 15.91 11.70 5.81
CA THR A 49 15.30 13.01 5.47
C THR A 49 14.17 12.89 4.45
N SER A 50 14.27 11.92 3.54
CA SER A 50 13.22 11.61 2.57
C SER A 50 12.05 10.83 3.19
N VAL A 51 12.31 10.02 4.22
CA VAL A 51 11.30 9.26 4.98
C VAL A 51 10.38 10.21 5.74
N ASN A 52 10.91 11.15 6.52
CA ASN A 52 10.08 12.06 7.33
C ASN A 52 9.15 12.90 6.44
N THR A 53 9.67 13.40 5.33
CA THR A 53 8.87 14.18 4.39
C THR A 53 7.82 13.32 3.68
N PHE A 54 8.18 12.08 3.30
CA PHE A 54 7.24 11.14 2.70
C PHE A 54 6.11 10.83 3.68
N VAL A 55 6.42 10.41 4.90
CA VAL A 55 5.45 10.04 5.94
C VAL A 55 4.51 11.19 6.28
N THR A 56 5.05 12.41 6.42
CA THR A 56 4.27 13.61 6.73
C THR A 56 3.19 13.88 5.70
N LYS A 57 3.48 13.66 4.41
CA LYS A 57 2.49 13.79 3.33
C LYS A 57 1.63 12.54 3.19
N PHE A 58 2.22 11.36 3.37
CA PHE A 58 1.54 10.08 3.21
C PHE A 58 0.40 9.90 4.21
N LYS A 59 0.50 10.45 5.42
CA LYS A 59 -0.62 10.43 6.39
C LYS A 59 -1.91 11.08 5.86
N GLU A 60 -1.81 11.98 4.88
CA GLU A 60 -2.97 12.65 4.28
C GLU A 60 -3.82 11.73 3.41
N ILE A 61 -3.33 10.53 3.04
CA ILE A 61 -4.19 9.54 2.38
C ILE A 61 -5.23 8.96 3.35
N VAL A 62 -4.98 9.03 4.65
CA VAL A 62 -5.88 8.50 5.67
C VAL A 62 -6.99 9.53 5.95
N PRO A 63 -8.27 9.14 5.81
CA PRO A 63 -9.39 10.06 6.05
C PRO A 63 -9.37 10.72 7.43
N PRO A 64 -9.98 11.91 7.59
CA PRO A 64 -10.17 12.52 8.90
C PRO A 64 -10.96 11.60 9.84
N GLY A 65 -10.52 11.48 11.09
CA GLY A 65 -11.11 10.59 12.11
C GLY A 65 -10.59 9.15 12.09
N ASP A 66 -10.07 8.68 10.95
CA ASP A 66 -9.61 7.30 10.82
C ASP A 66 -8.23 7.06 11.44
N ARG A 67 -8.02 5.83 11.90
CA ARG A 67 -6.73 5.30 12.34
C ARG A 67 -6.57 3.88 11.82
N VAL A 68 -5.52 3.65 11.02
CA VAL A 68 -5.40 2.43 10.21
C VAL A 68 -4.21 1.58 10.65
N TYR A 69 -4.35 0.26 10.60
CA TYR A 69 -3.21 -0.64 10.73
C TYR A 69 -2.35 -0.54 9.47
N ILE A 70 -1.04 -0.49 9.66
CA ILE A 70 -0.06 -0.49 8.57
C ILE A 70 1.07 -1.46 8.86
N GLY A 71 1.34 -2.33 7.89
CA GLY A 71 2.48 -3.21 7.86
C GLY A 71 3.35 -2.92 6.64
N TYR A 72 4.56 -2.43 6.88
CA TYR A 72 5.60 -2.23 5.88
C TYR A 72 6.57 -3.41 5.83
N PHE A 73 6.93 -3.79 4.61
CA PHE A 73 8.04 -4.70 4.29
C PHE A 73 9.29 -3.87 3.97
N LYS A 74 10.46 -4.48 4.16
CA LYS A 74 11.76 -3.78 4.11
C LYS A 74 12.30 -3.49 2.70
N GLY A 75 11.72 -4.09 1.65
CA GLY A 75 12.24 -4.01 0.30
C GLY A 75 13.71 -4.47 0.19
N LEU A 76 14.48 -3.88 -0.73
CA LEU A 76 15.90 -4.18 -0.91
C LEU A 76 16.84 -3.49 0.10
N THR A 77 16.45 -2.34 0.66
CA THR A 77 17.36 -1.46 1.43
C THR A 77 16.97 -1.25 2.89
N GLY A 78 15.84 -1.78 3.36
CA GLY A 78 15.32 -1.49 4.70
C GLY A 78 16.19 -1.94 5.89
N LYS A 79 17.23 -2.77 5.66
CA LYS A 79 18.23 -3.19 6.64
C LYS A 79 19.60 -2.51 6.51
N MET A 80 19.82 -1.70 5.46
CA MET A 80 21.13 -1.10 5.22
C MET A 80 21.19 0.28 5.86
N ASN A 81 21.63 0.37 7.12
CA ASN A 81 22.03 1.65 7.68
C ASN A 81 23.57 1.78 7.63
N PRO A 82 24.14 2.78 6.93
CA PRO A 82 25.60 2.95 6.83
C PRO A 82 26.28 3.17 8.19
N SER A 83 25.55 3.66 9.19
CA SER A 83 26.04 4.01 10.52
C SER A 83 25.82 2.94 11.59
N GLY A 84 25.26 1.76 11.23
CA GLY A 84 25.23 0.58 12.11
C GLY A 84 24.34 0.67 13.37
N SER A 85 23.48 1.67 13.52
CA SER A 85 22.75 1.91 14.78
C SER A 85 21.28 1.47 14.79
N THR A 86 20.56 1.41 13.66
CA THR A 86 19.13 1.04 13.59
C THR A 86 18.73 0.64 12.15
N ASP A 87 17.80 -0.30 11.95
CA ASP A 87 17.30 -0.61 10.60
C ASP A 87 16.40 0.54 10.07
N ILE A 88 16.53 0.92 8.80
CA ILE A 88 15.73 2.00 8.15
C ILE A 88 14.23 1.75 8.31
N ILE A 89 13.80 0.48 8.30
CA ILE A 89 12.40 0.12 8.47
C ILE A 89 11.86 0.46 9.88
N ASP A 90 12.67 0.32 10.92
CA ASP A 90 12.26 0.64 12.28
C ASP A 90 12.10 2.15 12.46
N GLU A 91 13.03 2.92 11.91
CA GLU A 91 12.93 4.38 11.87
C GLU A 91 11.68 4.83 11.08
N PHE A 92 11.39 4.19 9.95
CA PHE A 92 10.18 4.45 9.17
C PHE A 92 8.89 4.18 9.97
N TYR A 93 8.85 3.09 10.73
CA TYR A 93 7.73 2.81 11.62
C TYR A 93 7.60 3.83 12.74
N LEU A 94 8.70 4.27 13.35
CA LEU A 94 8.68 5.31 14.39
C LEU A 94 8.05 6.60 13.85
N GLU A 95 8.45 7.01 12.65
CA GLU A 95 7.89 8.19 11.98
C GLU A 95 6.42 8.01 11.61
N LEU A 96 6.02 6.85 11.08
CA LEU A 96 4.60 6.58 10.82
C LEU A 96 3.75 6.67 12.08
N LEU A 97 4.22 6.09 13.18
CA LEU A 97 3.50 6.05 14.46
C LEU A 97 3.39 7.43 15.10
N SER A 98 4.40 8.30 14.91
CA SER A 98 4.38 9.68 15.41
C SER A 98 3.22 10.50 14.85
N THR A 99 2.75 10.18 13.64
CA THR A 99 1.62 10.87 12.99
C THR A 99 0.26 10.62 13.67
N ARG A 100 0.17 9.63 14.57
CA ARG A 100 -1.07 9.15 15.22
C ARG A 100 -2.17 8.62 14.29
N LYS A 101 -1.97 8.67 12.96
CA LYS A 101 -2.88 8.13 11.93
C LYS A 101 -2.72 6.62 11.72
N PHE A 102 -1.58 6.08 12.12
CA PHE A 102 -1.24 4.68 11.89
C PHE A 102 -1.10 3.90 13.21
N LYS A 103 -1.34 2.59 13.13
CA LYS A 103 -0.97 1.58 14.12
C LYS A 103 -0.07 0.57 13.42
N LYS A 104 1.01 0.14 14.06
CA LYS A 104 1.91 -0.87 13.49
C LYS A 104 1.19 -2.20 13.49
N LEU A 105 1.19 -2.87 12.33
CA LEU A 105 0.96 -4.30 12.25
C LEU A 105 2.31 -4.99 12.40
N SER A 106 2.46 -5.87 13.38
CA SER A 106 3.70 -6.62 13.58
C SER A 106 3.87 -7.66 12.47
N ILE A 107 5.05 -7.70 11.83
CA ILE A 107 5.36 -8.63 10.73
C ILE A 107 6.74 -9.25 10.96
N THR A 108 6.84 -10.56 10.82
CA THR A 108 8.12 -11.26 10.67
C THR A 108 8.55 -11.20 9.21
N ILE A 109 9.51 -10.33 8.89
CA ILE A 109 9.95 -10.10 7.51
C ILE A 109 11.13 -11.02 7.19
N ALA A 110 11.03 -11.79 6.10
CA ALA A 110 12.10 -12.65 5.64
C ALA A 110 13.40 -11.89 5.36
N ASP A 111 14.55 -12.59 5.45
CA ASP A 111 15.84 -12.03 5.04
C ASP A 111 16.18 -12.20 3.56
N LYS A 112 15.18 -11.99 2.71
CA LYS A 112 15.32 -12.12 1.25
C LYS A 112 15.13 -10.76 0.57
N PRO A 113 15.95 -10.44 -0.44
CA PRO A 113 15.74 -9.26 -1.27
C PRO A 113 14.37 -9.31 -1.96
N ASP A 114 13.55 -8.27 -1.77
CA ASP A 114 12.26 -8.11 -2.46
C ASP A 114 12.20 -6.72 -3.11
N HIS A 115 12.11 -6.68 -4.44
CA HIS A 115 12.06 -5.43 -5.20
C HIS A 115 10.65 -5.04 -5.68
N ARG A 116 9.64 -5.86 -5.34
CA ARG A 116 8.24 -5.61 -5.72
C ARG A 116 7.72 -4.36 -5.03
N LYS A 117 6.97 -3.56 -5.78
CA LYS A 117 6.32 -2.33 -5.30
C LYS A 117 4.83 -2.56 -5.32
N MET A 118 4.31 -2.89 -4.14
CA MET A 118 2.91 -3.28 -3.98
C MET A 118 2.35 -2.62 -2.73
N MET A 119 1.07 -2.25 -2.77
CA MET A 119 0.33 -1.80 -1.59
C MET A 119 -1.04 -2.45 -1.61
N PHE A 120 -1.35 -3.21 -0.57
CA PHE A 120 -2.62 -3.87 -0.39
C PHE A 120 -3.46 -3.08 0.60
N PHE A 121 -4.71 -2.83 0.24
CA PHE A 121 -5.71 -2.19 1.08
C PHE A 121 -6.73 -3.23 1.50
N PHE A 122 -6.98 -3.37 2.80
CA PHE A 122 -7.83 -4.43 3.32
C PHE A 122 -8.72 -3.98 4.48
N GLY A 123 -9.94 -4.53 4.52
CA GLY A 123 -10.83 -4.48 5.66
C GLY A 123 -10.60 -5.65 6.61
N ILE A 124 -10.91 -5.43 7.88
CA ILE A 124 -10.94 -6.49 8.90
C ILE A 124 -12.37 -7.03 8.95
N ASN A 125 -12.53 -8.34 8.85
CA ASN A 125 -13.84 -8.98 8.89
C ASN A 125 -14.41 -8.93 10.32
N GLU A 126 -15.73 -8.97 10.46
CA GLU A 126 -16.39 -8.93 11.78
C GLU A 126 -16.03 -10.14 12.65
N ASP A 127 -15.78 -11.29 12.01
CA ASP A 127 -15.40 -12.58 12.59
C ASP A 127 -13.87 -12.83 12.57
N ALA A 128 -13.08 -11.76 12.48
CA ALA A 128 -11.63 -11.85 12.42
C ALA A 128 -11.04 -12.64 13.61
N SER A 129 -10.34 -13.74 13.29
CA SER A 129 -9.62 -14.59 14.26
C SER A 129 -8.20 -14.11 14.57
N PHE A 130 -7.62 -13.26 13.72
CA PHE A 130 -6.28 -12.70 13.91
C PHE A 130 -6.34 -11.42 14.75
N ASP A 131 -5.65 -11.37 15.88
CA ASP A 131 -5.57 -10.17 16.70
C ASP A 131 -4.54 -9.18 16.15
N PHE A 132 -5.02 -8.20 15.38
CA PHE A 132 -4.20 -7.12 14.79
C PHE A 132 -3.43 -6.26 15.81
N LYS A 133 -3.76 -6.33 17.11
CA LYS A 133 -3.03 -5.59 18.16
C LYS A 133 -1.83 -6.35 18.70
N SER A 134 -1.92 -7.67 18.80
CA SER A 134 -0.95 -8.48 19.56
C SER A 134 -0.27 -9.57 18.73
N GLU A 135 -0.93 -10.08 17.69
CA GLU A 135 -0.34 -11.10 16.83
C GLU A 135 0.64 -10.51 15.82
N THR A 136 1.67 -11.30 15.52
CA THR A 136 2.63 -11.00 14.46
C THR A 136 2.27 -11.79 13.21
N LEU A 137 2.15 -11.09 12.07
CA LEU A 137 2.00 -11.70 10.76
C LEU A 137 3.31 -12.40 10.38
N SER A 138 3.26 -13.73 10.30
CA SER A 138 4.38 -14.62 10.00
C SER A 138 3.89 -15.77 9.13
N LEU A 139 4.78 -16.64 8.66
CA LEU A 139 4.38 -17.81 7.87
C LEU A 139 3.37 -18.70 8.63
N LEU A 140 3.50 -18.80 9.96
CA LEU A 140 2.60 -19.58 10.83
C LEU A 140 1.21 -18.96 10.99
N THR A 141 1.12 -17.63 11.00
CA THR A 141 -0.14 -16.90 11.23
C THR A 141 -0.78 -16.36 9.94
N LYS A 142 -0.11 -16.53 8.80
CA LYS A 142 -0.51 -16.04 7.47
C LYS A 142 -1.93 -16.42 7.09
N ASP A 143 -2.30 -17.70 7.24
CA ASP A 143 -3.63 -18.16 6.80
C ASP A 143 -4.75 -17.61 7.71
N ARG A 144 -4.51 -17.52 9.03
CA ARG A 144 -5.44 -16.85 9.95
C ARG A 144 -5.60 -15.37 9.59
N PHE A 145 -4.50 -14.69 9.27
CA PHE A 145 -4.54 -13.30 8.82
C PHE A 145 -5.37 -13.15 7.54
N LEU A 146 -5.11 -13.97 6.50
CA LEU A 146 -5.82 -13.94 5.23
C LEU A 146 -7.33 -14.22 5.39
N ASN A 147 -7.69 -15.12 6.30
CA ASN A 147 -9.09 -15.43 6.62
C ASN A 147 -9.79 -14.32 7.42
N SER A 148 -9.03 -13.46 8.11
CA SER A 148 -9.54 -12.37 8.95
C SER A 148 -9.74 -11.06 8.20
N ILE A 149 -9.46 -11.04 6.90
CA ILE A 149 -9.50 -9.82 6.08
C ILE A 149 -10.28 -9.99 4.79
N THR A 150 -10.70 -8.85 4.25
CA THR A 150 -11.17 -8.69 2.87
C THR A 150 -10.22 -7.74 2.15
N VAL A 151 -9.65 -8.17 1.02
CA VAL A 151 -8.76 -7.28 0.23
C VAL A 151 -9.61 -6.41 -0.68
N ASN A 152 -9.56 -5.11 -0.44
CA ASN A 152 -10.38 -4.09 -1.12
C ASN A 152 -9.69 -3.57 -2.38
N ALA A 153 -8.38 -3.37 -2.32
CA ALA A 153 -7.60 -2.87 -3.45
C ALA A 153 -6.13 -3.29 -3.38
N VAL A 154 -5.48 -3.30 -4.54
CA VAL A 154 -4.05 -3.57 -4.71
C VAL A 154 -3.48 -2.54 -5.68
N LEU A 155 -2.51 -1.75 -5.21
CA LEU A 155 -1.62 -0.98 -6.05
C LEU A 155 -0.40 -1.83 -6.40
N VAL A 156 -0.04 -1.90 -7.68
CA VAL A 156 1.17 -2.57 -8.16
C VAL A 156 1.80 -1.76 -9.28
N GLY A 157 3.13 -1.67 -9.32
CA GLY A 157 3.80 -0.97 -10.41
C GLY A 157 5.29 -0.79 -10.23
N SER A 158 5.82 0.25 -10.87
CA SER A 158 7.25 0.57 -10.87
C SER A 158 7.65 1.63 -9.85
N SER A 159 6.70 2.30 -9.20
CA SER A 159 6.96 3.43 -8.30
C SER A 159 7.40 3.02 -6.89
N ASN A 160 8.62 3.36 -6.50
CA ASN A 160 9.05 3.25 -5.10
C ASN A 160 8.23 4.17 -4.20
N GLN A 161 7.99 3.76 -2.95
CA GLN A 161 7.22 4.57 -2.00
C GLN A 161 8.12 5.61 -1.32
N SER A 162 8.42 6.68 -2.05
CA SER A 162 9.36 7.72 -1.64
C SER A 162 8.85 9.12 -1.94
N LYS A 163 9.43 10.13 -1.27
CA LYS A 163 9.11 11.55 -1.52
C LYS A 163 9.28 11.90 -3.01
N THR A 164 10.38 11.48 -3.59
CA THR A 164 10.72 11.76 -4.99
C THR A 164 9.68 11.19 -5.93
N THR A 165 9.35 9.91 -5.74
CA THR A 165 8.44 9.19 -6.63
C THR A 165 6.98 9.61 -6.48
N TYR A 166 6.52 9.87 -5.26
CA TYR A 166 5.10 10.13 -4.94
C TYR A 166 4.77 11.62 -4.85
N TYR A 167 5.76 12.50 -4.73
CA TYR A 167 5.55 13.95 -4.52
C TYR A 167 6.52 14.88 -5.27
N GLY A 168 7.35 14.35 -6.17
CA GLY A 168 8.20 15.14 -7.07
C GLY A 168 9.47 15.69 -6.42
N GLY A 169 9.87 15.13 -5.28
CA GLY A 169 11.16 15.44 -4.67
C GLY A 169 11.29 16.92 -4.28
N ALA A 170 12.41 17.54 -4.65
CA ALA A 170 12.67 18.96 -4.44
C ALA A 170 12.19 19.84 -5.61
N SER A 171 12.20 19.29 -6.83
CA SER A 171 11.79 20.00 -8.05
C SER A 171 10.28 20.17 -8.14
N GLY A 172 9.49 19.35 -7.43
CA GLY A 172 8.04 19.27 -7.62
C GLY A 172 7.68 18.63 -8.96
N HIS A 173 8.59 17.89 -9.58
CA HIS A 173 8.37 17.24 -10.87
C HIS A 173 8.79 15.77 -10.83
N ALA A 174 8.25 14.96 -11.73
CA ALA A 174 8.62 13.57 -11.83
C ALA A 174 10.04 13.40 -12.41
N ASP A 175 10.94 12.78 -11.66
CA ASP A 175 12.33 12.55 -12.10
C ASP A 175 12.45 11.56 -13.27
N LYS A 176 11.50 10.62 -13.40
CA LYS A 176 11.47 9.60 -14.44
C LYS A 176 10.04 9.16 -14.76
N GLY A 177 9.88 8.54 -15.92
CA GLY A 177 8.66 7.86 -16.31
C GLY A 177 8.43 6.61 -15.47
N GLU A 178 7.24 6.47 -14.89
CA GLU A 178 6.83 5.31 -14.12
C GLU A 178 5.35 5.01 -14.39
N THR A 179 4.93 3.80 -14.04
CA THR A 179 3.55 3.37 -14.26
C THR A 179 3.12 2.44 -13.13
N ASP A 180 1.92 2.70 -12.63
CA ASP A 180 1.29 1.91 -11.60
C ASP A 180 -0.16 1.61 -12.01
N ILE A 181 -0.68 0.52 -11.45
CA ILE A 181 -2.06 0.08 -11.62
C ILE A 181 -2.66 -0.04 -10.23
N LEU A 182 -3.79 0.62 -10.01
CA LEU A 182 -4.62 0.39 -8.84
C LEU A 182 -5.80 -0.48 -9.24
N MET A 183 -5.83 -1.70 -8.73
CA MET A 183 -6.95 -2.63 -8.85
C MET A 183 -7.81 -2.50 -7.60
N TYR A 184 -9.12 -2.33 -7.73
CA TYR A 184 -10.04 -2.22 -6.58
C TYR A 184 -11.39 -2.85 -6.89
N VAL A 185 -12.11 -3.24 -5.83
CA VAL A 185 -13.41 -3.90 -5.95
C VAL A 185 -14.54 -2.88 -5.82
N ASN A 186 -15.15 -2.53 -6.95
CA ASN A 186 -16.35 -1.71 -6.97
C ASN A 186 -17.57 -2.57 -6.63
N ASP A 187 -18.12 -2.38 -5.44
CA ASP A 187 -19.33 -3.06 -4.95
C ASP A 187 -20.64 -2.37 -5.38
N GLY A 188 -20.56 -1.26 -6.12
CA GLY A 188 -21.69 -0.45 -6.57
C GLY A 188 -22.27 0.46 -5.49
N SER A 189 -21.70 0.46 -4.27
CA SER A 189 -22.21 1.25 -3.14
C SER A 189 -21.91 2.74 -3.27
N ARG A 190 -20.87 3.10 -4.04
CA ARG A 190 -20.41 4.47 -4.24
C ARG A 190 -19.88 4.64 -5.66
N VAL A 191 -19.98 5.86 -6.19
CA VAL A 191 -19.24 6.25 -7.40
C VAL A 191 -17.87 6.74 -6.96
N PRO A 192 -16.78 6.07 -7.36
CA PRO A 192 -15.45 6.56 -7.07
C PRO A 192 -15.22 7.95 -7.69
N ARG A 193 -14.65 8.88 -6.93
CA ARG A 193 -14.34 10.23 -7.42
C ARG A 193 -12.94 10.28 -8.00
N PHE A 194 -12.76 9.78 -9.22
CA PHE A 194 -11.47 9.93 -9.92
C PHE A 194 -11.40 11.25 -10.68
N THR A 195 -10.18 11.73 -10.90
CA THR A 195 -9.91 13.01 -11.57
C THR A 195 -10.03 12.90 -13.09
N ASP A 196 -10.16 14.03 -13.77
CA ASP A 196 -10.11 14.11 -15.22
C ASP A 196 -8.85 13.45 -15.80
N GLY A 197 -9.01 12.75 -16.93
CA GLY A 197 -7.93 11.99 -17.56
C GLY A 197 -7.53 10.70 -16.82
N THR A 198 -8.40 10.16 -15.95
CA THR A 198 -8.25 8.82 -15.37
C THR A 198 -8.84 7.79 -16.32
N VAL A 199 -8.05 6.78 -16.70
CA VAL A 199 -8.55 5.65 -17.50
C VAL A 199 -8.88 4.50 -16.56
N ILE A 200 -10.15 4.10 -16.56
CA ILE A 200 -10.67 3.02 -15.74
C ILE A 200 -11.06 1.88 -16.67
N PHE A 201 -10.51 0.70 -16.40
CA PHE A 201 -10.86 -0.54 -17.08
C PHE A 201 -11.73 -1.37 -16.15
N GLU A 202 -12.80 -1.94 -16.68
CA GLU A 202 -13.52 -3.03 -16.03
C GLU A 202 -12.89 -4.35 -16.48
N ALA A 203 -12.62 -5.27 -15.55
CA ALA A 203 -12.18 -6.61 -15.92
C ALA A 203 -13.33 -7.34 -16.66
N VAL A 204 -13.19 -7.54 -17.97
CA VAL A 204 -14.32 -7.93 -18.84
C VAL A 204 -14.59 -9.45 -18.82
N LEU A 205 -13.59 -10.30 -18.54
CA LEU A 205 -13.69 -11.77 -18.55
C LEU A 205 -12.62 -12.42 -17.66
N GLY A 206 -12.91 -13.60 -17.09
CA GLY A 206 -11.87 -14.55 -16.65
C GLY A 206 -11.49 -14.57 -15.16
N LEU A 207 -12.24 -13.91 -14.28
CA LEU A 207 -12.11 -14.18 -12.85
C LEU A 207 -12.90 -15.46 -12.55
N SER A 208 -12.19 -16.56 -12.28
CA SER A 208 -12.78 -17.78 -11.70
C SER A 208 -13.41 -17.50 -10.33
N ASP A 209 -12.84 -16.53 -9.62
CA ASP A 209 -13.13 -16.21 -8.24
C ASP A 209 -13.78 -14.82 -8.09
N PRO A 210 -14.54 -14.58 -7.01
CA PRO A 210 -15.04 -13.24 -6.69
C PRO A 210 -13.89 -12.20 -6.64
N PRO A 211 -14.11 -10.93 -7.05
CA PRO A 211 -13.06 -9.92 -7.13
C PRO A 211 -12.19 -9.76 -5.86
N HIS A 212 -12.81 -9.84 -4.69
CA HIS A 212 -12.08 -9.79 -3.41
C HIS A 212 -11.17 -11.00 -3.19
N GLU A 213 -11.60 -12.20 -3.60
CA GLU A 213 -10.78 -13.42 -3.49
C GLU A 213 -9.62 -13.39 -4.48
N TYR A 214 -9.84 -12.89 -5.70
CA TYR A 214 -8.73 -12.69 -6.66
C TYR A 214 -7.62 -11.79 -6.08
N LEU A 215 -7.99 -10.64 -5.49
CA LEU A 215 -7.01 -9.76 -4.85
C LEU A 215 -6.39 -10.40 -3.59
N LYS A 216 -7.13 -11.23 -2.87
CA LYS A 216 -6.62 -11.99 -1.72
C LYS A 216 -5.59 -13.03 -2.14
N GLU A 217 -5.77 -13.71 -3.28
CA GLU A 217 -4.80 -14.65 -3.82
C GLU A 217 -3.50 -13.95 -4.25
N MET A 218 -3.59 -12.74 -4.81
CA MET A 218 -2.39 -11.91 -5.04
C MET A 218 -1.62 -11.62 -3.74
N LEU A 219 -2.36 -11.30 -2.66
CA LEU A 219 -1.75 -11.10 -1.34
C LEU A 219 -1.17 -12.40 -0.78
N ARG A 220 -1.84 -13.54 -0.99
CA ARG A 220 -1.36 -14.87 -0.57
C ARG A 220 -0.03 -15.22 -1.23
N ASP A 221 0.12 -15.05 -2.54
CA ASP A 221 1.41 -15.25 -3.24
C ASP A 221 2.47 -14.29 -2.70
N PHE A 222 2.13 -13.01 -2.55
CA PHE A 222 3.05 -12.01 -2.01
C PHE A 222 3.60 -12.41 -0.64
N LEU A 223 2.70 -12.68 0.33
CA LEU A 223 3.06 -13.05 1.70
C LEU A 223 3.83 -14.37 1.76
N SER A 224 3.48 -15.36 0.92
CA SER A 224 4.17 -16.66 0.91
C SER A 224 5.64 -16.54 0.52
N ARG A 225 6.01 -15.51 -0.26
CA ARG A 225 7.41 -15.21 -0.60
C ARG A 225 8.08 -14.26 0.38
N SER A 226 7.34 -13.27 0.89
CA SER A 226 7.90 -12.21 1.73
C SER A 226 8.05 -12.59 3.21
N LEU A 227 7.33 -13.63 3.66
CA LEU A 227 7.42 -14.16 5.04
C LEU A 227 8.31 -15.43 5.14
N SER A 228 8.70 -16.02 4.01
CA SER A 228 9.50 -17.26 3.93
C SER A 228 11.00 -17.05 3.94
#